data_AF-A0A7S4MV97-F1
#
_entry.id   AF-A0A7S4MV97-F1
#
_cell.length_a   1.000
_cell.length_b   1.000
_cell.length_c   1.000
_cell.angle_alpha   90.00
_cell.angle_beta   90.00
_cell.angle_gamma   90.00
#
_symmetry.space_group_name_H-M   'P 1'
#
loop_
_entity.id
_entity.type
_entity.pdbx_description
1 polymer ?
#
loop_
_entity_poly.entity_id
_entity_poly.type
_entity_poly.pdbx_seq_one_letter_code
_entity_poly.pdbx_strand_id
1 'polypeptide(L)'
;SKMVVVERLNLALRIRILMKLLQRKDPNLFSKARQALKYCAEKNKEGNQGFIPLSTSIRRTLPKVVGEKMWQHSEMCRRWAIEQASKKKRLQQKRTADSTQA
;
A
#
# COMPACT_ATOMS: atom_id res chain seq x y z
N SER A 1 -2.35 -2.24 18.96
CA SER A 1 -3.12 -0.98 18.89
C SER A 1 -3.74 -0.80 17.52
N LYS A 2 -4.94 -0.19 17.42
CA LYS A 2 -5.66 0.12 16.16
C LYS A 2 -4.76 0.86 15.14
N MET A 3 -3.87 1.71 15.63
CA MET A 3 -2.93 2.49 14.82
C MET A 3 -1.97 1.61 13.98
N VAL A 4 -1.43 0.55 14.58
CA VAL A 4 -0.51 -0.39 13.90
C VAL A 4 -1.21 -1.15 12.78
N VAL A 5 -2.50 -1.49 12.98
CA VAL A 5 -3.30 -2.18 11.95
C VAL A 5 -3.53 -1.25 10.75
N VAL A 6 -3.91 0.01 11.00
CA VAL A 6 -4.10 1.02 9.94
C VAL A 6 -2.83 1.23 9.12
N GLU A 7 -1.68 1.29 9.78
CA GLU A 7 -0.39 1.48 9.10
C GLU A 7 -0.04 0.31 8.17
N ARG A 8 -0.26 -0.94 8.62
CA ARG A 8 -0.03 -2.13 7.80
C ARG A 8 -0.97 -2.18 6.59
N LEU A 9 -2.25 -1.83 6.78
CA LEU A 9 -3.23 -1.76 5.69
C LEU A 9 -2.87 -0.67 4.67
N ASN A 10 -2.42 0.50 5.15
CA ASN A 10 -1.97 1.58 4.28
C ASN A 10 -0.77 1.15 3.43
N LEU A 11 0.21 0.49 4.03
CA LEU A 11 1.35 -0.04 3.30
C LEU A 11 0.92 -1.09 2.25
N ALA A 12 0.05 -2.03 2.63
CA ALA A 12 -0.45 -3.05 1.69
C ALA A 12 -1.19 -2.43 0.50
N LEU A 13 -2.02 -1.41 0.73
CA LEU A 13 -2.71 -0.67 -0.33
C LEU A 13 -1.72 0.04 -1.25
N ARG A 14 -0.70 0.71 -0.69
CA ARG A 14 0.36 1.36 -1.47
C ARG A 14 1.06 0.38 -2.40
N ILE A 15 1.46 -0.78 -1.88
CA ILE A 15 2.13 -1.83 -2.66
C ILE A 15 1.22 -2.29 -3.80
N ARG A 16 -0.07 -2.56 -3.54
CA ARG A 16 -1.00 -2.95 -4.60
C ARG A 16 -1.11 -1.90 -5.71
N ILE A 17 -1.17 -0.62 -5.36
CA ILE A 17 -1.22 0.47 -6.33
C ILE A 17 0.10 0.54 -7.12
N LEU A 18 1.24 0.51 -6.44
CA LEU A 18 2.56 0.52 -7.08
C LEU A 18 2.69 -0.64 -8.08
N MET A 19 2.35 -1.86 -7.68
CA MET A 19 2.43 -3.03 -8.57
C MET A 19 1.52 -2.86 -9.79
N LYS A 20 0.32 -2.29 -9.65
CA LYS A 20 -0.56 -1.98 -10.80
C LYS A 20 0.03 -0.89 -11.71
N LEU A 21 0.68 0.12 -11.15
CA LEU A 21 1.35 1.16 -11.94
C LEU A 21 2.53 0.60 -12.73
N LEU A 22 3.37 -0.21 -12.07
CA LEU A 22 4.53 -0.85 -12.69
C LEU A 22 4.12 -1.84 -13.77
N GLN A 23 3.11 -2.67 -13.52
CA GLN A 23 2.62 -3.64 -14.50
C GLN A 23 2.22 -2.98 -15.83
N ARG A 24 1.71 -1.75 -15.79
CA ARG A 24 1.29 -1.00 -16.97
C ARG A 24 2.43 -0.21 -17.63
N LYS A 25 3.33 0.35 -16.84
CA LYS A 25 4.36 1.29 -17.32
C LYS A 25 5.71 0.65 -17.60
N ASP A 26 6.11 -0.31 -16.77
CA ASP A 26 7.42 -0.93 -16.82
C ASP A 26 7.36 -2.37 -16.25
N PRO A 27 7.09 -3.37 -17.10
CA PRO A 27 7.02 -4.78 -16.71
C PRO A 27 8.34 -5.33 -16.13
N ASN A 28 9.47 -4.79 -16.55
CA ASN A 28 10.78 -5.18 -16.01
C ASN A 28 10.92 -4.72 -14.56
N LEU A 29 10.55 -3.46 -14.28
CA LEU A 29 10.55 -2.90 -12.93
C LEU A 29 9.49 -3.55 -12.04
N PHE A 30 8.35 -3.97 -12.60
CA PHE A 30 7.37 -4.81 -11.91
C PHE A 30 7.98 -6.14 -11.44
N SER A 31 8.72 -6.83 -12.30
CA SER A 31 9.40 -8.08 -11.96
C SER A 31 10.42 -7.87 -10.83
N LYS A 32 11.25 -6.82 -10.93
CA LYS A 32 12.23 -6.45 -9.89
C LYS A 32 11.56 -6.12 -8.56
N ALA A 33 10.48 -5.34 -8.57
CA ALA A 33 9.71 -5.01 -7.36
C ALA A 33 9.08 -6.26 -6.72
N ARG A 34 8.58 -7.19 -7.53
CA ARG A 34 8.04 -8.48 -7.06
C ARG A 34 9.11 -9.33 -6.38
N GLN A 35 10.30 -9.42 -6.98
CA GLN A 35 11.44 -10.14 -6.38
C GLN A 35 11.86 -9.50 -5.05
N ALA A 36 11.93 -8.17 -4.98
CA ALA A 36 12.26 -7.46 -3.74
C ALA A 36 11.26 -7.72 -2.61
N LEU A 37 9.96 -7.76 -2.92
CA LEU A 37 8.92 -8.12 -1.95
C LEU A 37 9.06 -9.57 -1.45
N LYS A 38 9.35 -10.50 -2.36
CA LYS A 38 9.60 -11.91 -2.03
C LYS A 38 10.79 -12.04 -1.08
N TYR A 39 11.90 -11.37 -1.40
CA TYR A 39 13.09 -11.31 -0.55
C TYR A 39 12.77 -10.77 0.85
N CYS A 40 12.04 -9.66 0.96
CA CYS A 40 11.65 -9.12 2.26
C CYS A 40 10.77 -10.10 3.06
N ALA A 41 9.86 -10.82 2.40
CA ALA A 41 8.99 -11.79 3.04
C ALA A 41 9.76 -13.04 3.51
N GLU A 42 10.70 -13.54 2.71
CA GLU A 42 11.56 -14.68 3.06
C GLU A 42 12.47 -14.34 4.25
N LYS A 43 13.15 -13.19 4.21
CA LYS A 43 13.99 -12.73 5.33
C LYS A 43 13.22 -12.52 6.63
N ASN A 44 11.96 -12.11 6.54
CA ASN A 44 11.09 -11.98 7.72
C ASN A 44 10.64 -13.35 8.26
N LYS A 45 10.57 -14.40 7.43
CA LYS A 45 10.24 -15.77 7.87
C LYS A 45 11.42 -16.48 8.51
N GLU A 46 12.64 -16.18 8.09
CA GLU A 46 13.89 -16.76 8.64
C GLU A 46 14.15 -16.41 10.11
N GLY A 47 13.36 -15.54 10.74
CA GLY A 47 13.39 -15.35 12.20
C GLY A 47 14.70 -14.74 12.75
N ASN A 48 15.49 -14.05 11.92
CA ASN A 48 16.76 -13.46 12.32
C ASN A 48 16.61 -12.51 13.53
N GLN A 49 17.43 -12.70 14.55
CA GLN A 49 17.38 -12.04 15.87
C GLN A 49 17.57 -10.50 15.83
N GLY A 50 18.00 -9.92 14.71
CA GLY A 50 18.11 -8.46 14.49
C GLY A 50 16.85 -7.80 13.88
N PHE A 51 15.67 -8.32 14.19
CA PHE A 51 14.46 -8.22 13.38
C PHE A 51 14.02 -6.79 13.01
N ILE A 52 14.22 -6.41 11.75
CA ILE A 52 13.53 -5.27 11.14
C ILE A 52 12.13 -5.78 10.73
N PRO A 53 11.02 -5.19 11.23
CA PRO A 53 9.68 -5.60 10.85
C PRO A 53 9.50 -5.61 9.33
N LEU A 54 8.79 -6.61 8.78
CA LEU A 54 8.49 -6.71 7.33
C LEU A 54 8.10 -5.37 6.70
N SER A 55 7.25 -4.61 7.37
CA SER A 55 6.80 -3.30 6.91
C SER A 55 7.94 -2.28 6.76
N THR A 56 8.91 -2.30 7.67
CA THR A 56 10.10 -1.46 7.63
C THR A 56 11.06 -1.92 6.54
N SER A 57 11.28 -3.23 6.39
CA SER A 57 12.10 -3.80 5.31
C SER A 57 11.55 -3.41 3.94
N ILE A 58 10.23 -3.55 3.73
CA ILE A 58 9.58 -3.15 2.47
C ILE A 58 9.76 -1.65 2.21
N ARG A 59 9.54 -0.80 3.23
CA ARG A 59 9.67 0.67 3.10
C ARG A 59 11.09 1.12 2.78
N ARG A 60 12.12 0.37 3.17
CA ARG A 60 13.52 0.67 2.85
C ARG A 60 13.95 0.13 1.49
N THR A 61 13.44 -1.04 1.10
CA THR A 61 13.88 -1.75 -0.11
C THR A 61 13.16 -1.28 -1.37
N LEU A 62 11.82 -1.18 -1.34
CA LEU A 62 11.06 -0.86 -2.55
C LEU A 62 11.44 0.47 -3.21
N PRO A 63 11.64 1.59 -2.50
CA PRO A 63 11.98 2.87 -3.12
C PRO A 63 13.31 2.81 -3.88
N LYS A 64 14.28 2.04 -3.35
CA LYS A 64 15.58 1.83 -3.99
C LYS A 64 15.47 1.03 -5.29
N VAL A 65 14.49 0.13 -5.37
CA VAL A 65 14.27 -0.72 -6.55
C VAL A 65 13.48 0.01 -7.63
N VAL A 66 12.40 0.70 -7.25
CA VAL A 66 11.44 1.30 -8.19
C VAL A 66 11.71 2.77 -8.50
N GLY A 67 12.62 3.39 -7.75
CA GLY A 67 12.90 4.81 -7.78
C GLY A 67 11.93 5.64 -6.94
N GLU A 68 12.46 6.70 -6.32
CA GLU A 68 11.71 7.57 -5.41
C GLU A 68 10.49 8.21 -6.09
N LYS A 69 10.62 8.61 -7.35
CA LYS A 69 9.52 9.23 -8.12
C LYS A 69 8.30 8.30 -8.24
N MET A 70 8.52 7.02 -8.57
CA MET A 70 7.42 6.03 -8.65
C MET A 70 6.87 5.70 -7.26
N TRP A 71 7.76 5.63 -6.27
CA TRP A 71 7.36 5.42 -4.88
C TRP A 71 6.43 6.55 -4.40
N GLN A 72 6.79 7.82 -4.60
CA GLN A 72 5.96 8.97 -4.21
C GLN A 72 4.64 9.04 -4.99
N HIS A 73 4.66 8.75 -6.29
CA HIS A 73 3.43 8.68 -7.09
C HIS A 73 2.44 7.65 -6.52
N SER A 74 2.92 6.46 -6.13
CA SER A 74 2.05 5.45 -5.50
C SER A 74 1.43 5.94 -4.18
N GLU A 75 2.11 6.80 -3.43
CA GLU A 75 1.59 7.39 -2.19
C GLU A 75 0.49 8.41 -2.47
N MET A 76 0.67 9.26 -3.48
CA MET A 76 -0.35 10.20 -3.92
C MET A 76 -1.62 9.47 -4.35
N CYS A 77 -1.49 8.44 -5.19
CA CYS A 77 -2.62 7.61 -5.61
C CYS A 77 -3.30 6.91 -4.43
N ARG A 78 -2.54 6.44 -3.44
CA ARG A 78 -3.10 5.82 -2.23
C ARG A 78 -3.92 6.80 -1.41
N ARG A 79 -3.39 8.01 -1.16
CA ARG A 79 -4.11 9.07 -0.42
C ARG A 79 -5.41 9.42 -1.12
N TRP A 80 -5.35 9.64 -2.43
CA TRP A 80 -6.54 9.90 -3.24
C TRP A 80 -7.57 8.75 -3.13
N ALA A 81 -7.14 7.49 -3.22
CA ALA A 81 -8.05 6.35 -3.12
C ALA A 81 -8.78 6.29 -1.75
N ILE A 82 -8.07 6.57 -0.65
CA ILE A 82 -8.66 6.61 0.70
C ILE A 82 -9.63 7.78 0.84
N GLU A 83 -9.27 8.93 0.29
CA GLU A 83 -10.14 10.11 0.30
C GLU A 83 -11.43 9.85 -0.47
N GLN A 84 -11.35 9.24 -1.65
CA GLN A 84 -12.51 8.88 -2.46
C GLN A 84 -13.42 7.86 -1.76
N ALA A 85 -12.84 6.85 -1.11
CA ALA A 85 -13.61 5.88 -0.33
C ALA A 85 -14.35 6.56 0.84
N SER A 86 -13.70 7.52 1.50
CA SER A 86 -14.27 8.28 2.61
C SER A 86 -15.44 9.16 2.14
N LYS A 87 -15.30 9.83 0.99
CA LYS A 87 -16.37 10.63 0.38
C LYS A 87 -17.58 9.77 0.01
N LYS A 88 -17.37 8.62 -0.63
CA LYS A 88 -18.45 7.68 -0.97
C LYS A 88 -19.22 7.20 0.26
N LYS A 89 -18.50 6.85 1.34
CA LYS A 89 -19.13 6.39 2.59
C LYS A 89 -20.03 7.48 3.20
N ARG A 90 -19.57 8.74 3.21
CA ARG A 90 -20.36 9.89 3.69
C ARG A 90 -21.63 10.11 2.86
N LEU A 91 -21.52 10.02 1.54
CA LEU A 91 -22.67 10.17 0.64
C LEU A 91 -23.69 9.04 0.82
N GLN A 92 -23.22 7.80 1.02
CA GLN A 92 -24.12 6.67 1.25
C GLN A 92 -24.84 6.76 2.59
N GLN A 93 -24.15 7.20 3.65
CA GLN A 93 -24.76 7.43 4.96
C GLN A 93 -25.85 8.52 4.94
N LYS A 94 -25.64 9.61 4.19
CA LYS A 94 -26.67 10.63 3.97
C LYS A 94 -27.89 10.04 3.28
N ARG A 95 -27.70 9.33 2.16
CA ARG A 95 -28.80 8.70 1.42
C ARG A 95 -29.59 7.70 2.27
N THR A 96 -28.92 6.87 3.08
CA THR A 96 -29.62 5.93 3.97
C THR A 96 -30.35 6.63 5.13
N ALA A 97 -29.85 7.75 5.64
CA ALA A 97 -30.54 8.53 6.66
C ALA A 97 -31.81 9.18 6.10
N ASP A 98 -31.72 9.79 4.91
CA ASP A 98 -32.84 10.42 4.22
C ASP A 98 -33.93 9.38 3.85
N SER A 99 -33.55 8.14 3.53
CA SER A 99 -34.49 7.04 3.22
C SER A 99 -35.11 6.35 4.44
N THR A 100 -34.60 6.57 5.66
CA THR A 100 -35.16 5.96 6.89
C THR A 100 -36.14 6.91 7.59
N GLN A 101 -36.21 8.17 7.16
CA GLN A 101 -37.12 9.19 7.68
C GLN A 101 -38.35 9.45 6.79
N ALA A 102 -38.51 8.68 5.70
CA ALA A 102 -39.68 8.67 4.81
C ALA A 102 -40.44 7.35 4.97
#